data_AF-A0A0Q2US40-F1
#
_entry.id   AF-A0A0Q2US40-F1
#
_cell.length_a   1.000
_cell.length_b   1.000
_cell.length_c   1.000
_cell.angle_alpha   90.00
_cell.angle_beta   90.00
_cell.angle_gamma   90.00
#
_symmetry.space_group_name_H-M   'P 1'
#
loop_
_entity.id
_entity.type
_entity.pdbx_description
1 polymer ?
#
loop_
_entity_poly.entity_id
_entity_poly.type
_entity_poly.pdbx_seq_one_letter_code
_entity_poly.pdbx_strand_id
1 'polypeptide(L)'
;MSKRKQHHPEFKAKVALEALKGEETVSELASRFGVHPTMIHQWKRALLEGASGVFERGGRKVPEVDEEQVKDLHAKFGELAVANDFLARKLKLGPASEA
;
A
#
# COMPACT_ATOMS: atom_id res chain seq x y z
N MET A 1 3.65 -6.46 -18.07
CA MET A 1 3.39 -5.66 -16.86
C MET A 1 4.71 -5.09 -16.36
N SER A 2 5.00 -3.81 -16.57
CA SER A 2 6.26 -3.20 -16.11
C SER A 2 6.25 -3.10 -14.59
N LYS A 3 7.27 -3.68 -13.92
CA LYS A 3 7.39 -3.70 -12.46
C LYS A 3 7.60 -2.26 -11.99
N ARG A 4 6.61 -1.68 -11.29
CA ARG A 4 6.73 -0.32 -10.71
C ARG A 4 8.01 -0.23 -9.87
N LYS A 5 8.90 0.71 -10.21
CA LYS A 5 10.08 1.00 -9.38
C LYS A 5 9.61 1.46 -8.00
N GLN A 6 9.94 0.69 -6.98
CA GLN A 6 9.67 1.07 -5.60
C GLN A 6 10.84 1.92 -5.10
N HIS A 7 10.53 3.12 -4.60
CA HIS A 7 11.52 3.99 -3.96
C HIS A 7 11.49 3.78 -2.44
N HIS A 8 12.67 3.75 -1.82
CA HIS A 8 12.80 3.62 -0.37
C HIS A 8 12.19 4.84 0.35
N PRO A 9 11.58 4.68 1.54
CA PRO A 9 10.95 5.79 2.27
C PRO A 9 11.88 6.99 2.49
N GLU A 10 13.14 6.74 2.84
CA GLU A 10 14.17 7.77 3.03
C GLU A 10 14.42 8.60 1.76
N PHE A 11 14.49 7.94 0.61
CA PHE A 11 14.67 8.60 -0.68
C PHE A 11 13.48 9.51 -1.02
N LYS A 12 12.24 9.04 -0.77
CA LYS A 12 11.03 9.84 -0.98
C LYS A 12 11.02 11.08 -0.09
N ALA A 13 11.39 10.92 1.19
CA ALA A 13 11.47 12.03 2.14
C ALA A 13 12.51 13.06 1.72
N LYS A 14 13.70 12.62 1.28
CA LYS A 14 14.75 13.50 0.78
C LYS A 14 14.27 14.33 -0.42
N VAL A 15 13.70 13.68 -1.44
CA VAL A 15 13.22 14.37 -2.64
C VAL A 15 12.05 15.32 -2.32
N ALA A 16 11.15 14.93 -1.41
CA ALA A 16 10.06 15.79 -0.95
C ALA A 16 10.56 17.03 -0.19
N LEU A 17 11.61 16.89 0.62
CA LEU A 17 12.23 18.01 1.34
C LEU A 17 12.90 18.99 0.38
N GLU A 18 13.68 18.52 -0.60
CA GLU A 18 14.28 19.41 -1.60
C GLU A 18 13.21 20.13 -2.43
N ALA A 19 12.13 19.43 -2.80
CA ALA A 19 10.99 20.03 -3.48
C ALA A 19 10.22 21.05 -2.59
N LEU A 20 10.32 20.94 -1.28
CA LEU A 20 9.70 21.85 -0.32
C LEU A 20 10.56 23.10 -0.08
N LYS A 21 11.89 22.95 -0.02
CA LYS A 21 12.83 24.09 0.06
C LYS A 21 12.66 25.06 -1.11
N GLY A 22 12.38 24.52 -2.31
CA GLY A 22 12.10 25.33 -3.50
C GLY A 22 13.32 25.98 -4.13
N GLU A 23 14.53 25.52 -3.80
CA GLU A 23 15.80 25.96 -4.40
C GLU A 23 15.96 25.46 -5.84
N GLU A 24 15.41 24.27 -6.14
CA GLU A 24 15.36 23.67 -7.48
C GLU A 24 13.90 23.49 -7.91
N THR A 25 13.65 23.65 -9.20
CA THR A 25 12.36 23.35 -9.81
C THR A 25 12.10 21.84 -9.82
N VAL A 26 10.82 21.45 -9.93
CA VAL A 26 10.46 20.02 -10.03
C VAL A 26 11.09 19.34 -11.26
N SER A 27 11.33 20.10 -12.33
CA SER A 27 11.99 19.59 -13.55
C SER A 27 13.48 19.29 -13.32
N GLU A 28 14.17 20.18 -12.61
CA GLU A 28 15.58 19.98 -12.21
C GLU A 28 15.71 18.82 -11.23
N LEU A 29 14.82 18.74 -10.23
CA LEU A 29 14.77 17.62 -9.30
C LEU A 29 14.46 16.29 -10.01
N ALA A 30 13.56 16.29 -10.99
CA ALA A 30 13.25 15.11 -11.78
C ALA A 30 14.48 14.61 -12.56
N SER A 31 15.24 15.53 -13.14
CA SER A 31 16.49 15.23 -13.85
C SER A 31 17.58 14.74 -12.90
N ARG A 32 17.77 15.42 -11.76
CA ARG A 32 18.81 15.12 -10.76
C ARG A 32 18.59 13.77 -10.07
N PHE A 33 17.35 13.47 -9.69
CA PHE A 33 17.01 12.26 -8.94
C PHE A 33 16.52 11.11 -9.83
N GLY A 34 16.33 11.34 -11.14
CA GLY A 34 15.80 10.34 -12.07
C GLY A 34 14.37 9.92 -11.74
N VAL A 35 13.56 10.86 -11.24
CA VAL A 35 12.19 10.63 -10.77
C VAL A 35 11.21 11.40 -11.65
N HIS A 36 10.06 10.82 -11.94
CA HIS A 36 9.03 11.53 -12.71
C HIS A 36 8.47 12.73 -11.91
N PRO A 37 8.27 13.92 -12.52
CA PRO A 37 7.74 15.12 -11.85
C PRO A 37 6.48 14.87 -11.00
N THR A 38 5.54 14.09 -11.52
CA THR A 38 4.31 13.69 -10.80
C THR A 38 4.59 13.02 -9.46
N MET A 39 5.63 12.19 -9.37
CA MET A 39 5.99 11.51 -8.11
C MET A 39 6.56 12.49 -7.10
N ILE A 40 7.33 13.48 -7.57
CA ILE A 40 7.87 14.56 -6.72
C ILE A 40 6.72 15.37 -6.12
N HIS A 41 5.73 15.75 -6.93
CA HIS A 41 4.52 16.43 -6.43
C HIS A 41 3.76 15.58 -5.40
N GLN A 42 3.59 14.28 -5.66
CA GLN A 42 2.94 13.36 -4.73
C GLN A 42 3.69 13.26 -3.40
N TRP A 43 5.02 13.14 -3.43
CA TRP A 43 5.82 13.02 -2.20
C TRP A 43 5.89 14.33 -1.43
N LYS A 44 5.99 15.47 -2.12
CA LYS A 44 5.89 16.80 -1.50
C LYS A 44 4.56 16.95 -0.75
N ARG A 45 3.45 16.55 -1.37
CA ARG A 45 2.12 16.59 -0.74
C ARG A 45 2.03 15.63 0.46
N ALA A 46 2.47 14.39 0.30
CA ALA A 46 2.47 13.40 1.38
C ALA A 46 3.32 13.85 2.58
N LEU A 47 4.44 14.53 2.34
CA LEU A 47 5.27 15.10 3.39
C LEU A 47 4.54 16.22 4.13
N LEU A 48 3.88 17.14 3.40
CA LEU A 48 3.11 18.23 4.01
C LEU A 48 1.95 17.70 4.87
N GLU A 49 1.22 16.69 4.38
CA GLU A 49 0.10 16.08 5.09
C GLU A 49 0.56 15.27 6.31
N GLY A 50 1.71 14.60 6.23
CA GLY A 50 2.27 13.77 7.30
C GLY A 50 3.18 14.50 8.29
N ALA A 51 3.60 15.74 8.00
CA ALA A 51 4.59 16.46 8.81
C ALA A 51 4.11 16.75 10.23
N SER A 52 2.83 17.06 10.43
CA SER A 52 2.25 17.31 11.76
C SER A 52 2.42 16.12 12.69
N GLY A 53 2.25 14.90 12.16
CA GLY A 53 2.40 13.65 12.92
C GLY A 53 3.82 13.38 13.43
N VAL A 54 4.85 14.08 12.93
CA VAL A 54 6.21 14.01 13.47
C VAL A 54 6.31 14.72 14.83
N PHE A 55 5.48 15.74 15.05
CA PHE A 55 5.48 16.56 16.27
C PHE A 55 4.41 16.12 17.29
N GLU A 56 3.47 15.25 16.89
CA GLU A 56 2.54 14.63 17.83
C GLU A 56 3.28 13.66 18.77
N ARG A 57 3.12 13.85 20.08
CA ARG A 57 3.75 13.01 21.12
C ARG A 57 3.07 11.65 21.16
N GLY A 58 3.58 10.69 20.38
CA GLY A 58 3.08 9.31 20.33
C GLY A 58 3.17 8.69 18.94
N GLY A 59 4.33 8.84 18.29
CA GLY A 59 4.58 8.43 16.91
C GLY A 59 3.99 7.06 16.55
N ARG A 60 3.26 7.06 15.42
CA ARG A 60 2.28 6.06 14.97
C ARG A 60 1.04 6.00 15.87
N LYS A 61 -0.05 6.64 15.40
CA LYS A 61 -1.33 5.94 15.44
C LYS A 61 -1.09 4.61 14.74
N VAL A 62 -0.92 3.54 15.52
CA VAL A 62 -1.29 2.20 15.04
C VAL A 62 -2.67 2.42 14.43
N PRO A 63 -2.91 2.06 13.15
CA PRO A 63 -4.26 2.15 12.62
C PRO A 63 -5.14 1.49 13.66
N GLU A 64 -6.11 2.23 14.19
CA GLU A 64 -7.05 1.68 15.17
C GLU A 64 -7.70 0.52 14.45
N VAL A 65 -7.19 -0.69 14.73
CA VAL A 65 -7.63 -1.89 14.07
C VAL A 65 -9.00 -2.11 14.66
N ASP A 66 -10.01 -1.81 13.86
CA ASP A 66 -11.38 -2.07 14.23
C ASP A 66 -11.53 -3.58 14.43
N GLU A 67 -11.54 -4.00 15.69
CA GLU A 67 -11.60 -5.41 16.08
C GLU A 67 -12.86 -6.08 15.52
N GLU A 68 -13.93 -5.30 15.32
CA GLU A 68 -15.17 -5.77 14.70
C GLU A 68 -14.94 -6.11 13.22
N GLN A 69 -14.25 -5.24 12.48
CA GLN A 69 -13.89 -5.51 11.08
C GLN A 69 -12.96 -6.71 10.94
N VAL A 70 -12.00 -6.89 11.85
CA VAL A 70 -11.12 -8.07 11.85
C VAL A 70 -11.91 -9.35 12.08
N LYS A 71 -12.86 -9.32 13.03
CA LYS A 71 -13.73 -10.45 13.31
C LYS A 71 -14.62 -10.80 12.11
N ASP A 72 -15.21 -9.80 11.46
CA ASP A 72 -16.03 -9.99 10.26
C ASP A 72 -15.22 -10.58 9.09
N LEU A 73 -13.98 -10.10 8.91
CA LEU A 73 -13.08 -10.65 7.90
C LEU A 73 -12.71 -12.11 8.20
N HIS A 74 -12.39 -12.45 9.45
CA HIS A 74 -12.12 -13.83 9.85
C HIS A 74 -13.32 -14.75 9.63
N ALA A 75 -14.55 -14.29 9.93
CA ALA A 75 -15.76 -15.05 9.66
C ALA A 75 -15.93 -15.33 8.15
N LYS A 76 -15.77 -14.30 7.30
CA LYS A 76 -15.84 -14.45 5.84
C LYS A 76 -14.75 -15.39 5.30
N PHE A 77 -13.52 -15.33 5.84
CA PHE A 77 -12.48 -16.28 5.47
C PHE A 77 -12.86 -17.72 5.82
N GLY A 78 -13.48 -17.95 6.99
CA GLY A 78 -13.99 -19.26 7.38
C GLY A 78 -15.09 -19.78 6.45
N GLU A 79 -16.08 -18.95 6.13
CA GLU A 79 -17.15 -19.29 5.18
C GLU A 79 -16.60 -19.65 3.80
N LEU A 80 -15.67 -18.84 3.28
CA LEU A 80 -15.02 -19.10 2.00
C LEU A 80 -14.16 -20.36 2.03
N ALA A 81 -13.47 -20.65 3.14
CA ALA A 81 -12.70 -21.88 3.29
C ALA A 81 -13.60 -23.12 3.25
N VAL A 82 -14.73 -23.09 3.96
CA VAL A 82 -15.72 -24.19 3.94
C VAL A 82 -16.34 -24.36 2.56
N ALA A 83 -16.72 -23.27 1.90
CA ALA A 83 -17.27 -23.31 0.55
C ALA A 83 -16.27 -23.88 -0.47
N ASN A 84 -15.01 -23.44 -0.40
CA ASN A 84 -13.95 -23.97 -1.25
C ASN A 84 -13.66 -25.45 -0.98
N ASP A 85 -13.61 -25.88 0.27
CA ASP A 85 -13.43 -27.29 0.63
C ASP A 85 -14.59 -28.16 0.12
N PHE A 86 -15.81 -27.67 0.23
CA PHE A 86 -16.99 -28.34 -0.30
C PHE A 86 -16.91 -28.48 -1.83
N LEU A 87 -16.59 -27.40 -2.55
CA LEU A 87 -16.44 -27.41 -3.99
C LEU A 87 -15.28 -28.32 -4.43
N ALA A 88 -14.14 -28.26 -3.75
CA ALA A 88 -12.99 -29.12 -4.02
C ALA A 88 -13.32 -30.60 -3.81
N ARG A 89 -14.10 -30.94 -2.77
CA ARG A 89 -14.59 -32.31 -2.54
C ARG A 89 -15.54 -32.75 -3.64
N LYS A 90 -16.49 -31.91 -4.06
CA LYS A 90 -17.42 -32.22 -5.16
C LYS A 90 -16.71 -32.43 -6.49
N LEU A 91 -15.69 -31.62 -6.79
CA LEU A 91 -14.87 -31.78 -7.99
C LEU A 91 -14.00 -33.05 -7.94
N LYS A 92 -13.48 -33.44 -6.77
CA LYS A 92 -12.77 -34.70 -6.57
C LYS A 92 -13.68 -35.93 -6.62
N LEU A 93 -14.96 -35.75 -6.30
CA LEU A 93 -16.01 -36.78 -6.33
C LEU A 93 -16.87 -36.69 -7.61
N GLY A 94 -16.28 -36.19 -8.72
CA GLY A 94 -16.94 -36.26 -10.03
C GLY A 94 -17.42 -37.69 -10.33
N PRO A 95 -18.50 -37.83 -11.13
CA PRO A 95 -19.13 -39.13 -11.35
C PRO A 95 -18.06 -40.12 -11.76
N ALA A 96 -17.95 -41.23 -11.02
CA ALA A 96 -17.25 -42.39 -11.53
C ALA A 96 -17.76 -42.59 -12.97
N SER A 97 -16.81 -42.60 -13.91
CA SER A 97 -16.96 -43.05 -15.29
C SER A 97 -18.27 -43.79 -15.51
N GLU A 98 -19.07 -43.25 -16.42
CA GLU A 98 -20.21 -43.93 -17.05
C GLU A 98 -19.96 -45.44 -17.13
N ALA A 99 -20.92 -46.19 -16.58
CA ALA A 99 -21.21 -47.57 -16.95
C ALA A 99 -22.50 -47.57 -17.75
#